data_AF-A0A9N8ENU3-F1
#
_entry.id   AF-A0A9N8ENU3-F1
#
_cell.length_a   1.000
_cell.length_b   1.000
_cell.length_c   1.000
_cell.angle_alpha   90.00
_cell.angle_beta   90.00
_cell.angle_gamma   90.00
#
_symmetry.space_group_name_H-M   'P 1'
#
loop_
_entity.id
_entity.type
_entity.pdbx_description
1 polymer ?
#
loop_
_entity_poly.entity_id
_entity_poly.type
_entity_poly.pdbx_seq_one_letter_code
_entity_poly.pdbx_strand_id
1 'polypeptide(L)'
;MGRFSSFQRQLNLYDFQRITEGVDKGAYSHPMFLYGQQQATLSMKRNKIKGVKKAKEAAQKAAAAKLEEASASSHNVEGDDDDSV
;
A
#
# COMPACT_ATOMS: atom_id res chain seq x y z
N MET A 1 6.34 -16.76 -10.40
CA MET A 1 5.62 -16.08 -9.31
C MET A 1 4.29 -15.54 -9.86
N GLY A 2 3.15 -15.94 -9.30
CA GLY A 2 1.84 -15.88 -9.96
C GLY A 2 1.31 -14.48 -10.32
N ARG A 3 0.59 -14.38 -11.45
CA ARG A 3 0.00 -13.15 -12.03
C ARG A 3 -1.23 -12.63 -11.26
N PHE A 4 -1.39 -13.03 -9.99
CA PHE A 4 -2.59 -12.77 -9.21
C PHE A 4 -2.72 -11.30 -8.80
N SER A 5 -1.59 -10.60 -8.60
CA SER A 5 -1.57 -9.16 -8.30
C SER A 5 -2.16 -8.32 -9.43
N SER A 6 -1.92 -8.70 -10.69
CA SER A 6 -2.50 -8.02 -11.85
C SER A 6 -4.01 -8.22 -11.92
N PHE A 7 -4.49 -9.42 -11.59
CA PHE A 7 -5.92 -9.72 -11.53
C PHE A 7 -6.61 -8.95 -10.41
N GLN A 8 -6.07 -9.00 -9.19
CA GLN A 8 -6.59 -8.22 -8.06
C GLN A 8 -6.58 -6.72 -8.36
N ARG A 9 -5.57 -6.22 -9.09
CA ARG A 9 -5.57 -4.83 -9.53
C ARG A 9 -6.71 -4.52 -10.50
N GLN A 10 -7.02 -5.39 -11.45
CA GLN A 10 -8.17 -5.16 -12.34
C GLN A 10 -9.47 -5.14 -11.54
N LEU A 11 -9.65 -6.07 -10.59
CA LEU A 11 -10.79 -6.07 -9.68
C LEU A 11 -10.92 -4.75 -8.92
N ASN A 12 -9.81 -4.25 -8.35
CA ASN A 12 -9.79 -2.98 -7.63
C ASN A 12 -10.11 -1.77 -8.53
N LEU A 13 -9.83 -1.82 -9.85
CA LEU A 13 -10.16 -0.72 -10.76
C LEU A 13 -11.65 -0.66 -11.09
N TYR A 14 -12.39 -1.74 -10.86
CA TYR A 14 -13.83 -1.83 -11.05
C TYR A 14 -14.57 -1.94 -9.70
N ASP A 15 -13.93 -1.52 -8.59
CA ASP A 15 -14.50 -1.50 -7.25
C ASP A 15 -15.06 -2.86 -6.76
N PHE A 16 -14.49 -3.97 -7.22
CA PHE A 16 -14.83 -5.28 -6.66
C PHE A 16 -14.37 -5.35 -5.20
N GLN A 17 -15.25 -5.86 -4.34
CA GLN A 17 -14.99 -6.02 -2.92
C GLN A 17 -14.66 -7.47 -2.61
N ARG A 18 -13.59 -7.68 -1.81
CA ARG A 18 -13.22 -9.02 -1.34
C ARG A 18 -14.02 -9.36 -0.09
N ILE A 19 -14.69 -10.50 -0.11
CA ILE A 19 -15.39 -11.04 1.04
C ILE A 19 -14.35 -11.61 2.01
N THR A 20 -14.31 -11.10 3.23
CA THR A 20 -13.30 -11.47 4.24
C THR A 20 -13.79 -12.52 5.24
N GLU A 21 -15.10 -12.75 5.27
CA GLU A 21 -15.79 -13.51 6.32
C GLU A 21 -16.87 -14.42 5.72
N GLY A 22 -17.28 -15.45 6.47
CA GLY A 22 -18.31 -16.39 6.04
C GLY A 22 -17.84 -17.48 5.07
N VAL A 23 -18.81 -18.18 4.49
CA VAL A 23 -18.57 -19.32 3.58
C VAL A 23 -17.89 -18.89 2.27
N ASP A 24 -18.17 -17.68 1.81
CA ASP A 24 -17.62 -17.11 0.57
C ASP A 24 -16.31 -16.33 0.80
N LYS A 25 -15.62 -16.58 1.92
CA LYS A 25 -14.36 -15.93 2.24
C LYS A 25 -13.34 -16.10 1.12
N GLY A 26 -12.85 -14.97 0.61
CA GLY A 26 -11.87 -14.89 -0.46
C GLY A 26 -12.46 -14.64 -1.84
N ALA A 27 -13.78 -14.73 -2.00
CA ALA A 27 -14.47 -14.36 -3.22
C ALA A 27 -14.50 -12.83 -3.42
N TYR A 28 -14.74 -12.42 -4.66
CA TYR A 28 -14.93 -11.01 -5.03
C TYR A 28 -16.36 -10.79 -5.51
N SER A 29 -16.99 -9.72 -5.04
CA SER A 29 -18.35 -9.35 -5.40
C SER A 29 -18.39 -7.91 -5.93
N HIS A 30 -19.30 -7.66 -6.88
CA HIS A 30 -19.64 -6.33 -7.36
C HIS A 30 -21.17 -6.26 -7.61
N PRO A 31 -21.88 -5.21 -7.16
CA PRO A 31 -23.34 -5.14 -7.23
C PRO A 31 -23.95 -5.28 -8.64
N MET A 32 -23.20 -4.86 -9.66
CA MET A 32 -23.63 -4.93 -11.07
C MET A 32 -23.11 -6.18 -11.81
N PHE A 33 -22.36 -7.03 -11.12
CA PHE A 33 -21.84 -8.29 -11.66
C PHE A 33 -22.73 -9.44 -11.18
N LEU A 34 -23.90 -9.55 -11.79
CA LEU A 34 -24.94 -10.51 -11.42
C LEU A 34 -25.06 -11.62 -12.47
N TYR A 35 -25.26 -12.86 -12.01
CA TYR A 35 -25.48 -14.00 -12.90
C TYR A 35 -26.74 -13.79 -13.75
N GLY A 36 -26.63 -14.06 -15.05
CA GLY A 36 -27.74 -13.89 -16.01
C GLY A 36 -28.04 -12.45 -16.43
N GLN A 37 -27.40 -11.44 -15.83
CA GLN A 37 -27.64 -10.01 -16.14
C GLN A 37 -26.40 -9.33 -16.72
N GLN A 38 -26.01 -9.75 -17.92
CA GLN A 38 -24.83 -9.21 -18.62
C GLN A 38 -24.92 -7.70 -18.89
N GLN A 39 -26.14 -7.15 -19.04
CA GLN A 39 -26.35 -5.72 -19.29
C GLN A 39 -25.91 -4.85 -18.10
N ALA A 40 -26.10 -5.33 -16.87
CA ALA A 40 -25.65 -4.63 -15.67
C ALA A 40 -24.11 -4.54 -15.64
N THR A 41 -23.42 -5.58 -16.13
CA THR A 41 -21.95 -5.62 -16.21
C THR A 41 -21.38 -4.51 -17.10
N LEU A 42 -22.09 -4.14 -18.18
CA LEU A 42 -21.66 -3.05 -19.07
C LEU A 42 -21.72 -1.67 -18.42
N SER A 43 -22.51 -1.51 -17.36
CA SER A 43 -22.66 -0.25 -16.63
C SER A 43 -21.58 -0.03 -15.58
N MET A 44 -20.70 -1.02 -15.36
CA MET A 44 -19.58 -0.90 -14.41
C MET A 44 -18.57 0.14 -14.88
N LYS A 45 -18.22 1.06 -13.99
CA LYS A 45 -17.25 2.12 -14.29
C LYS A 45 -15.87 1.70 -13.85
N ARG A 46 -14.88 1.97 -14.71
CA ARG A 46 -13.48 1.79 -14.39
C ARG A 46 -12.92 3.04 -13.73
N ASN A 47 -12.53 2.94 -12.47
CA ASN A 47 -11.85 4.01 -11.76
C ASN A 47 -10.39 4.10 -12.21
N LYS A 48 -10.06 5.13 -12.99
CA LYS A 48 -8.68 5.40 -13.41
C LYS A 48 -7.92 6.05 -12.26
N ILE A 49 -7.16 5.25 -11.50
CA ILE A 49 -6.27 5.77 -10.44
C ILE A 49 -5.16 6.59 -11.10
N LYS A 50 -5.25 7.93 -11.02
CA LYS A 50 -4.18 8.86 -11.39
C LYS A 50 -3.22 8.99 -10.20
N GLY A 51 -1.90 8.78 -10.40
CA GLY A 51 -0.88 9.27 -9.44
C GLY A 51 -0.03 8.26 -8.65
N VAL A 52 -0.07 6.95 -8.93
CA VAL A 52 0.64 5.94 -8.09
C VAL A 52 2.17 6.10 -8.05
N LYS A 53 2.79 6.73 -9.04
CA LYS A 53 4.26 6.91 -9.08
C LYS A 53 4.77 7.84 -7.97
N LYS A 54 4.12 9.00 -7.78
CA LYS A 54 4.55 10.02 -6.80
C LYS A 54 4.41 9.55 -5.35
N ALA A 55 3.35 8.80 -5.03
CA ALA A 55 3.13 8.27 -3.68
C ALA A 55 4.18 7.21 -3.29
N LYS A 56 4.60 6.37 -4.24
CA LYS A 56 5.65 5.37 -4.01
C LYS A 56 7.03 6.01 -3.85
N GLU A 57 7.35 7.02 -4.65
CA GLU A 57 8.58 7.81 -4.51
C GLU A 57 8.64 8.56 -3.18
N ALA A 58 7.53 9.17 -2.75
CA ALA A 58 7.46 9.86 -1.46
C ALA A 58 7.63 8.90 -0.27
N ALA A 59 6.97 7.73 -0.31
CA ALA A 59 7.11 6.71 0.73
C ALA A 59 8.54 6.13 0.79
N GLN A 60 9.20 5.94 -0.35
CA GLN A 60 10.59 5.46 -0.40
C GLN A 60 11.59 6.50 0.10
N LYS A 61 11.40 7.78 -0.25
CA LYS A 61 12.24 8.88 0.28
C LYS A 61 12.10 9.04 1.79
N ALA A 62 10.88 8.92 2.32
CA ALA A 62 10.63 9.02 3.77
C ALA A 62 11.20 7.83 4.55
N ALA A 63 11.20 6.63 3.98
CA ALA A 63 11.80 5.45 4.60
C ALA A 63 13.34 5.51 4.63
N ALA A 64 13.96 6.06 3.58
CA ALA A 64 15.42 6.24 3.52
C ALA A 64 15.93 7.29 4.53
N ALA A 65 15.21 8.40 4.70
CA ALA A 65 15.58 9.45 5.66
C ALA A 65 15.56 8.97 7.12
N LYS A 66 14.66 8.06 7.49
CA LYS A 66 14.58 7.50 8.85
C LYS A 66 15.72 6.55 9.24
N LEU A 67 16.51 6.06 8.28
CA LEU A 67 17.63 5.15 8.57
C LEU A 67 18.92 5.91 8.91
N GLU A 68 19.10 7.12 8.36
CA GLU A 68 20.24 8.01 8.62
C GLU A 68 20.16 8.69 9.99
N GLU A 69 18.96 8.97 10.50
CA GLU A 69 18.78 9.65 11.79
C GLU A 69 19.12 8.75 13.00
N ALA A 70 19.15 7.43 12.81
CA ALA A 70 19.49 6.46 13.86
C ALA A 70 21.01 6.23 14.04
N SER A 71 21.84 6.61 13.06
CA SER A 71 23.31 6.41 13.13
C SER A 71 24.07 7.61 13.71
N ALA A 72 23.42 8.76 13.89
CA ALA A 72 24.05 10.01 14.34
C ALA A 72 24.11 10.22 15.87
N SER A 73 23.67 9.25 16.69
CA SER A 73 23.59 9.41 18.16
C SER A 73 24.80 8.89 18.95
N SER A 74 25.93 8.53 18.32
CA SER A 74 27.16 8.15 19.03
C SER A 74 28.30 9.13 18.76
N HIS A 75 28.31 10.27 19.43
CA HIS A 75 29.54 10.98 19.83
C HIS A 75 29.20 12.13 20.79
N ASN A 76 29.53 11.96 22.07
CA ASN A 76 30.05 13.00 22.95
C ASN A 76 30.57 12.32 24.22
N VAL A 77 31.89 12.11 24.27
CA VAL A 77 32.61 11.94 25.55
C VAL A 77 32.94 13.37 25.97
N GLU A 78 32.08 13.94 26.81
CA GLU A 78 32.38 15.15 27.58
C GLU A 78 33.59 14.85 28.47
N GLY A 79 34.66 15.62 28.26
CA GLY A 79 35.76 15.71 29.21
C GLY A 79 35.43 16.76 30.25
N ASP A 80 35.72 16.44 31.50
CA ASP A 80 36.01 17.36 32.62
C ASP A 80 36.69 16.53 33.72
N ASP A 81 37.34 17.21 34.68
CA ASP A 81 38.26 16.74 35.75
C ASP A 81 39.74 16.87 35.32
N ASP A 82 40.42 18.04 35.38
CA ASP A 82 40.67 18.96 36.52
C ASP A 82 41.19 18.25 37.79
N ASP A 83 42.51 18.34 38.04
CA ASP A 83 43.15 18.59 39.35
C ASP A 83 44.68 18.74 39.10
N SER A 84 45.29 19.93 39.25
CA SER A 84 46.01 20.42 40.46
C SER A 84 47.19 19.50 40.88
N VAL A 85 48.46 19.89 41.06
CA VAL A 85 49.14 21.08 41.62
C VAL A 85 50.55 21.19 41.02
#